data_AF-A0A4R4IJT7-F1
#
_entry.id   AF-A0A4R4IJT7-F1
#
_cell.length_a   1.000
_cell.length_b   1.000
_cell.length_c   1.000
_cell.angle_alpha   90.00
_cell.angle_beta   90.00
_cell.angle_gamma   90.00
#
_symmetry.space_group_name_H-M   'P 1'
#
loop_
_entity.id
_entity.type
_entity.pdbx_description
1 polymer ?
#
loop_
_entity_poly.entity_id
_entity_poly.type
_entity_poly.pdbx_seq_one_letter_code
_entity_poly.pdbx_strand_id
1 'polypeptide(L)'
;LFHHTHEIVAYVAQLWNITFSIPGMNKWLHRQGFSYKKPCGVPHKFEAEKQRQFIEYYENLKVTAKDEPILFLDAVHPTQGTKLSYGWMRKG
;
A
#
# COMPACT_ATOMS: atom_id res chain seq x y z
N LEU A 1 12.35 9.09 1.03
CA LEU A 1 10.90 9.27 0.85
C LEU A 1 10.52 10.49 1.69
N PHE A 2 9.78 11.44 1.13
CA PHE A 2 9.31 12.59 1.92
C PHE A 2 7.94 12.25 2.51
N HIS A 3 7.85 12.29 3.84
CA HIS A 3 6.64 12.01 4.60
C HIS A 3 5.75 13.24 4.71
N HIS A 4 6.34 14.43 4.62
CA HIS A 4 5.64 15.70 4.74
C HIS A 4 6.08 16.71 3.68
N THR A 5 5.16 17.60 3.31
CA THR A 5 5.43 18.63 2.29
C THR A 5 6.51 19.62 2.74
N HIS A 6 6.64 19.91 4.04
CA HIS A 6 7.65 20.85 4.53
C HIS A 6 9.09 20.35 4.30
N GLU A 7 9.30 19.03 4.33
CA GLU A 7 10.61 18.41 4.03
C GLU A 7 10.98 18.66 2.55
N ILE A 8 10.00 18.60 1.65
CA ILE A 8 10.18 18.90 0.22
C ILE A 8 10.45 20.40 0.02
N VAL A 9 9.74 21.27 0.75
CA VAL A 9 9.99 22.73 0.70
C VAL A 9 11.40 23.05 1.16
N ALA A 10 11.86 22.47 2.28
CA ALA A 10 13.21 22.68 2.79
C ALA A 10 14.28 22.19 1.79
N TYR A 11 14.07 21.00 1.21
CA TYR A 11 14.96 20.46 0.17
C TYR A 11 15.04 21.37 -1.06
N VAL A 12 13.91 21.91 -1.52
CA VAL A 12 13.86 22.82 -2.68
C VAL A 12 14.52 24.17 -2.37
N ALA A 13 14.29 24.72 -1.18
CA ALA A 13 14.94 25.94 -0.73
C ALA A 13 16.47 25.77 -0.67
N GLN A 14 16.95 24.63 -0.18
CA GLN A 14 18.39 24.35 -0.08
C GLN A 14 19.08 24.28 -1.45
N LEU A 15 18.44 23.68 -2.46
CA LEU A 15 19.06 23.45 -3.77
C LEU A 15 18.89 24.61 -4.75
N TRP A 16 17.77 25.30 -4.71
CA TRP A 16 17.42 26.32 -5.71
C TRP A 16 17.19 27.71 -5.12
N ASN A 17 17.28 27.87 -3.80
CA ASN A 17 16.97 29.12 -3.09
C ASN A 17 15.55 29.65 -3.38
N ILE A 18 14.62 28.74 -3.70
CA ILE A 18 13.20 29.04 -3.95
C ILE A 18 12.39 28.49 -2.78
N THR A 19 11.57 29.34 -2.17
CA THR A 19 10.68 28.94 -1.09
C THR A 19 9.23 28.89 -1.59
N PHE A 20 8.61 27.73 -1.48
CA PHE A 20 7.19 27.55 -1.75
C PHE A 20 6.38 27.62 -0.44
N SER A 21 5.15 28.11 -0.52
CA SER A 21 4.16 27.82 0.53
C SER A 21 3.78 26.33 0.48
N ILE A 22 3.33 25.76 1.61
CA ILE A 22 2.88 24.36 1.67
C ILE A 22 1.77 24.07 0.64
N PRO A 23 0.71 24.90 0.49
CA PRO A 23 -0.28 24.69 -0.56
C PRO A 23 0.30 24.81 -1.97
N GLY A 24 1.27 25.70 -2.18
CA GLY A 24 1.96 25.86 -3.46
C GLY A 24 2.76 24.62 -3.85
N MET A 25 3.52 24.07 -2.91
CA MET A 25 4.28 22.83 -3.10
C MET A 25 3.36 21.64 -3.37
N ASN A 26 2.25 21.51 -2.63
CA ASN A 26 1.26 20.45 -2.88
C ASN A 26 0.70 20.52 -4.32
N LYS A 27 0.30 21.71 -4.78
CA LYS A 27 -0.20 21.91 -6.15
C LYS A 27 0.87 21.58 -7.18
N TRP A 28 2.11 22.03 -6.95
CA TRP A 28 3.22 21.73 -7.86
C TRP A 28 3.49 20.23 -7.95
N LEU A 29 3.56 19.52 -6.81
CA LEU A 29 3.78 18.07 -6.76
C LEU A 29 2.70 17.30 -7.53
N HIS A 30 1.43 17.66 -7.34
CA HIS A 30 0.34 17.07 -8.10
C HIS A 30 0.47 17.31 -9.61
N ARG A 31 0.87 18.51 -10.03
CA ARG A 31 1.13 18.84 -11.43
C ARG A 31 2.29 18.03 -12.02
N GLN A 32 3.32 17.74 -11.22
CA GLN A 32 4.43 16.86 -11.63
C GLN A 32 4.11 15.36 -11.54
N GLY A 33 2.83 15.01 -11.34
CA GLY A 33 2.42 13.61 -11.30
C GLY A 33 2.75 12.90 -10.00
N PHE A 34 2.97 13.61 -8.89
CA PHE A 34 3.09 12.99 -7.57
C PHE A 34 1.73 12.91 -6.86
N SER A 35 1.63 11.96 -5.94
CA SER A 35 0.46 11.75 -5.07
C SER A 35 0.92 11.44 -3.65
N TYR A 36 0.18 11.96 -2.68
CA TYR A 36 0.34 11.60 -1.28
C TYR A 36 -0.54 10.39 -0.98
N LYS A 37 0.07 9.23 -0.71
CA LYS A 37 -0.68 8.00 -0.42
C LYS A 37 0.09 7.08 0.50
N LYS A 38 -0.63 6.17 1.16
CA LYS A 38 -0.03 5.03 1.84
C LYS A 38 0.25 3.95 0.80
N PRO A 39 1.48 3.42 0.68
CA PRO A 39 1.72 2.29 -0.20
C PRO A 39 0.87 1.11 0.27
N CYS A 40 0.19 0.45 -0.66
CA CYS A 40 -0.45 -0.83 -0.37
C CYS A 40 0.64 -1.88 -0.33
N GLY A 41 0.75 -2.60 0.80
CA GLY A 41 1.60 -3.77 0.86
C GLY A 41 1.04 -4.82 -0.08
N VAL A 42 1.78 -5.18 -1.12
CA VAL A 42 1.50 -6.42 -1.84
C VAL A 42 1.99 -7.56 -0.95
N PRO A 43 1.15 -8.57 -0.63
CA PRO A 43 1.60 -9.71 0.13
C PRO A 43 2.81 -10.34 -0.56
N HIS A 44 3.93 -10.46 0.15
CA HIS A 44 5.18 -10.97 -0.41
C HIS A 44 5.02 -12.40 -0.98
N LYS A 45 4.08 -13.19 -0.44
CA LYS A 45 3.80 -14.56 -0.84
C LYS A 45 2.63 -14.71 -1.83
N PHE A 46 2.20 -13.62 -2.48
CA PHE A 46 1.11 -13.70 -3.44
C PHE A 46 1.50 -14.53 -4.67
N GLU A 47 0.71 -15.56 -4.99
CA GLU A 47 0.88 -16.42 -6.16
C GLU A 47 -0.48 -16.67 -6.81
N ALA A 48 -0.70 -16.09 -7.98
CA ALA A 48 -2.00 -16.08 -8.65
C ALA A 48 -2.51 -17.48 -8.98
N GLU A 49 -1.62 -18.39 -9.38
CA GLU A 49 -1.98 -19.75 -9.74
C GLU A 49 -2.43 -20.57 -8.51
N LYS A 50 -1.72 -20.47 -7.38
CA LYS A 50 -2.16 -21.10 -6.12
C LYS A 50 -3.49 -20.54 -5.65
N GLN A 51 -3.73 -19.24 -5.82
CA GLN A 51 -5.02 -18.64 -5.49
C GLN A 51 -6.14 -19.22 -6.35
N ARG A 52 -5.91 -19.42 -7.65
CA ARG A 52 -6.89 -20.02 -8.57
C ARG A 52 -7.19 -21.47 -8.19
N GLN A 53 -6.15 -22.27 -7.94
CA GLN A 53 -6.28 -23.66 -7.49
C GLN A 53 -7.07 -23.76 -6.17
N PHE A 54 -6.81 -22.84 -5.23
CA PHE A 54 -7.55 -22.78 -3.97
C PHE A 54 -9.03 -22.43 -4.16
N ILE A 55 -9.36 -21.51 -5.07
CA ILE A 55 -10.76 -21.16 -5.39
C ILE A 55 -11.49 -22.38 -5.96
N GLU A 56 -10.91 -23.07 -6.93
CA GLU A 56 -11.50 -24.28 -7.51
C GLU A 56 -11.72 -25.37 -6.46
N TYR A 57 -10.73 -25.62 -5.61
CA TYR A 57 -10.84 -26.54 -4.47
C TYR A 57 -11.97 -26.15 -3.51
N TYR A 58 -12.06 -24.87 -3.15
CA TYR A 58 -13.02 -24.37 -2.18
C TYR A 58 -14.46 -24.45 -2.68
N GLU A 59 -14.72 -24.13 -3.95
CA GLU A 59 -16.06 -24.26 -4.53
C GLU A 59 -16.51 -25.73 -4.55
N ASN A 60 -15.61 -26.68 -4.88
CA ASN A 60 -15.90 -28.11 -4.77
C ASN A 60 -16.16 -28.54 -3.31
N LEU A 61 -15.41 -27.99 -2.36
CA LEU A 61 -15.58 -28.27 -0.94
C LEU A 61 -16.96 -27.82 -0.44
N LYS A 62 -17.44 -26.64 -0.85
CA LYS A 62 -18.80 -26.17 -0.50
C LYS A 62 -19.89 -27.11 -0.97
N VAL A 63 -19.77 -27.61 -2.20
CA VAL A 63 -20.75 -28.56 -2.77
C VAL A 63 -20.73 -29.88 -1.99
N THR A 64 -19.55 -30.33 -1.59
CA THR A 64 -19.36 -31.62 -0.92
C THR A 64 -19.76 -31.58 0.56
N ALA A 65 -19.49 -30.47 1.25
CA ALA A 65 -19.76 -30.30 2.68
C ALA A 65 -21.25 -30.22 3.01
N LYS A 66 -22.11 -29.82 2.06
CA LYS A 66 -23.57 -29.67 2.24
C LYS A 66 -23.92 -28.84 3.48
N ASP A 67 -24.38 -29.49 4.55
CA ASP A 67 -24.83 -28.87 5.80
C ASP A 67 -23.71 -28.80 6.86
N GLU A 68 -22.55 -29.41 6.59
CA GLU A 68 -21.40 -29.34 7.49
C GLU A 68 -20.70 -27.97 7.42
N PRO A 69 -20.32 -27.40 8.57
CA PRO A 69 -19.66 -26.10 8.61
C PRO A 69 -18.21 -26.20 8.12
N ILE A 70 -17.82 -25.30 7.21
CA ILE A 70 -16.42 -25.14 6.80
C ILE A 70 -15.76 -24.13 7.74
N LEU A 71 -14.74 -24.59 8.47
CA LEU A 71 -14.00 -23.77 9.45
C LEU A 71 -12.66 -23.30 8.88
N PHE A 72 -12.39 -22.00 8.99
CA PHE A 72 -11.07 -21.42 8.71
C PHE A 72 -10.38 -21.13 10.03
N LEU A 73 -9.22 -21.74 10.23
CA LEU A 73 -8.38 -21.52 11.40
C LEU A 73 -7.16 -20.72 10.97
N ASP A 74 -6.90 -19.61 11.67
CA ASP A 74 -5.69 -18.82 11.50
C ASP A 74 -5.00 -18.66 12.85
N ALA A 75 -3.67 -18.73 12.84
CA ALA A 75 -2.84 -18.57 14.03
C ALA A 75 -1.93 -17.36 13.80
N VAL A 76 -2.20 -16.29 14.56
CA VAL A 76 -1.43 -15.06 14.51
C VAL A 76 -0.33 -15.07 15.57
N HIS A 77 0.92 -15.05 15.12
CA HIS A 77 2.04 -14.66 15.97
C HIS A 77 2.14 -13.13 16.04
N PRO A 78 2.68 -12.54 17.13
CA PRO A 78 2.98 -11.11 17.17
C PRO A 78 4.01 -10.77 16.10
N THR A 79 3.55 -10.15 15.01
CA THR A 79 4.41 -9.81 13.88
C THR A 79 5.10 -8.47 14.15
N GLN A 80 6.43 -8.46 14.14
CA GLN A 80 7.23 -7.23 13.95
C GLN A 80 7.16 -6.80 12.46
N GLY A 81 5.94 -6.62 11.95
CA GLY A 81 5.72 -6.26 10.55
C GLY A 81 6.03 -4.77 10.31
N THR A 82 6.67 -4.46 9.18
CA THR A 82 6.92 -3.08 8.77
C THR A 82 5.60 -2.31 8.65
N LYS A 83 5.44 -1.27 9.48
CA LYS A 83 4.31 -0.35 9.38
C LYS A 83 4.55 0.59 8.20
N LEU A 84 3.77 0.43 7.14
CA LEU A 84 3.79 1.35 6.00
C LEU A 84 3.26 2.72 6.43
N SER A 85 4.05 3.78 6.23
CA SER A 85 3.67 5.17 6.48
C SER A 85 3.27 5.88 5.18
N TYR A 86 2.61 7.03 5.31
CA TYR A 86 2.26 7.85 4.16
C TYR A 86 3.48 8.61 3.63
N GLY A 87 3.47 8.93 2.35
CA GLY A 87 4.49 9.76 1.73
C GLY A 87 4.13 10.24 0.33
N TRP A 88 4.90 11.20 -0.17
CA TRP A 88 4.82 11.66 -1.55
C TRP A 88 5.54 10.69 -2.48
N MET A 89 4.81 10.17 -3.46
CA MET A 89 5.30 9.19 -4.43
C MET A 89 4.85 9.54 -5.85
N ARG A 90 5.67 9.20 -6.85
CA ARG A 90 5.28 9.36 -8.26
C ARG A 90 4.06 8.50 -8.54
N LYS A 91 3.09 9.03 -9.29
CA LYS A 91 2.00 8.23 -9.83
C LYS A 91 2.63 7.17 -10.74
N GLY A 92 2.22 5.93 -10.52
CA GLY A 92 2.53 4.77 -11.35
C GLY A 92 1.25 4.30 -12.00
#